data_AF-A0A957UII1-F1
#
_entry.id   AF-A0A957UII1-F1
#
_cell.length_a   1.000
_cell.length_b   1.000
_cell.length_c   1.000
_cell.angle_alpha   90.00
_cell.angle_beta   90.00
_cell.angle_gamma   90.00
#
_symmetry.space_group_name_H-M   'P 1'
#
loop_
_entity.id
_entity.type
_entity.pdbx_description
1 polymer ?
#
loop_
_entity_poly.entity_id
_entity_poly.type
_entity_poly.pdbx_seq_one_letter_code
_entity_poly.pdbx_strand_id
1 'polypeptide(L)'
;MGLPAAKQGDQIVATDTHIVMVPAPPAPPVPTPMPHPFVGMISGGLSSDVKIMGKPAAVVGSTADNNPPHIPMAPGTTFQKPPTNKATIQMGSTTVMINGKPAARNGDTAMTCNDPADLPVGKVVAVGTVMIG
;
A
#
# COMPACT_ATOMS: atom_id res chain seq x y z
N MET A 1 4.64 -6.15 23.51
CA MET A 1 5.39 -4.89 23.38
C MET A 1 4.77 -4.11 22.22
N GLY A 2 4.54 -2.80 22.37
CA GLY A 2 3.88 -2.01 21.31
C GLY A 2 4.74 -1.87 20.06
N LEU A 3 4.11 -1.56 18.94
CA LEU A 3 4.74 -1.26 17.64
C LEU A 3 4.61 0.23 17.33
N PRO A 4 5.54 0.85 16.57
CA PRO A 4 5.43 2.25 16.20
C PRO A 4 4.09 2.54 15.52
N ALA A 5 3.39 3.55 16.01
CA ALA A 5 2.09 3.95 15.48
C ALA A 5 2.25 4.67 14.12
N ALA A 6 1.44 4.26 13.15
CA ALA A 6 1.50 4.81 11.80
C ALA A 6 0.77 6.16 11.70
N LYS A 7 1.30 7.04 10.86
CA LYS A 7 0.78 8.42 10.65
C LYS A 7 0.98 8.86 9.21
N GLN A 8 0.43 10.03 8.89
CA GLN A 8 0.66 10.68 7.59
C GLN A 8 2.15 10.75 7.23
N GLY A 9 2.48 10.38 6.01
CA GLY A 9 3.84 10.40 5.48
C GLY A 9 4.68 9.17 5.82
N ASP A 10 4.18 8.25 6.66
CA ASP A 10 4.74 6.89 6.72
C ASP A 10 4.42 6.14 5.41
N GLN A 11 5.05 4.98 5.20
CA GLN A 11 4.96 4.27 3.93
C GLN A 11 4.22 2.94 4.04
N ILE A 12 3.70 2.47 2.91
CA ILE A 12 3.32 1.09 2.67
C ILE A 12 4.25 0.56 1.59
N VAL A 13 4.94 -0.54 1.87
CA VAL A 13 5.85 -1.19 0.93
C VAL A 13 5.32 -2.55 0.53
N ALA A 14 5.47 -2.92 -0.73
CA ALA A 14 5.14 -4.23 -1.26
C ALA A 14 5.93 -4.56 -2.53
N THR A 15 5.80 -5.80 -3.00
CA THR A 15 6.06 -6.17 -4.38
C THR A 15 4.73 -6.63 -4.97
N ASP A 16 4.15 -5.80 -5.81
CA ASP A 16 2.92 -6.11 -6.51
C ASP A 16 3.20 -6.97 -7.75
N THR A 17 2.23 -7.77 -8.16
CA THR A 17 2.23 -8.42 -9.47
C THR A 17 1.26 -7.68 -10.38
N HIS A 18 1.75 -7.22 -11.53
CA HIS A 18 0.93 -6.67 -12.61
C HIS A 18 1.16 -7.45 -13.88
N ILE A 19 0.12 -7.62 -14.69
CA ILE A 19 0.25 -8.29 -15.98
C ILE A 19 0.58 -7.25 -17.04
N VAL A 20 1.75 -7.39 -17.67
CA VAL A 20 2.15 -6.57 -18.81
C VAL A 20 1.94 -7.33 -20.13
N MET A 21 1.63 -6.59 -21.19
CA MET A 21 1.50 -7.12 -22.54
C MET A 21 2.86 -7.06 -23.23
N VAL A 22 3.48 -8.22 -23.46
CA VAL A 22 4.78 -8.33 -24.11
C VAL A 22 4.58 -8.50 -25.62
N PRO A 23 5.15 -7.63 -26.47
CA PRO A 23 5.07 -7.80 -27.93
C PRO A 23 5.70 -9.11 -28.39
N ALA A 24 5.00 -9.86 -29.26
CA ALA A 24 5.49 -11.12 -29.80
C ALA A 24 5.23 -11.29 -31.32
N PRO A 25 5.69 -10.40 -32.21
CA PRO A 25 5.41 -10.51 -33.64
C PRO A 25 5.91 -11.84 -34.24
N PRO A 26 5.15 -12.48 -35.16
CA PRO A 26 3.89 -12.04 -35.76
C PRO A 26 2.64 -12.34 -34.93
N ALA A 27 2.78 -12.95 -33.74
CA ALA A 27 1.66 -13.27 -32.86
C ALA A 27 1.16 -12.05 -32.06
N PRO A 28 -0.07 -12.10 -31.51
CA PRO A 28 -0.55 -11.10 -30.58
C PRO A 28 0.32 -10.98 -29.32
N PRO A 29 0.29 -9.83 -28.61
CA PRO A 29 1.01 -9.67 -27.35
C PRO A 29 0.64 -10.73 -26.31
N VAL A 30 1.63 -11.19 -25.55
CA VAL A 30 1.46 -12.24 -24.52
C VAL A 30 1.29 -11.59 -23.14
N PRO A 31 0.18 -11.85 -22.42
CA PRO A 31 0.03 -11.42 -21.04
C PRO A 31 1.07 -12.09 -20.15
N THR A 32 1.91 -11.31 -19.49
CA THR A 32 3.02 -11.80 -18.66
C THR A 32 2.95 -11.16 -17.27
N PRO A 33 2.67 -11.93 -16.20
CA PRO A 33 2.75 -11.44 -14.84
C PRO A 33 4.19 -11.05 -14.49
N MET A 34 4.39 -9.82 -14.01
CA MET A 34 5.72 -9.32 -13.63
C MET A 34 5.67 -8.62 -12.27
N PRO A 35 6.73 -8.76 -11.45
CA PRO A 35 6.82 -8.07 -10.17
C PRO A 35 7.10 -6.57 -10.36
N HIS A 36 6.42 -5.73 -9.60
CA HIS A 36 6.61 -4.29 -9.57
C HIS A 36 6.72 -3.79 -8.13
N PRO A 37 7.72 -2.96 -7.79
CA PRO A 37 7.84 -2.40 -6.44
C PRO A 37 6.69 -1.43 -6.18
N PHE A 38 6.12 -1.51 -4.98
CA PHE A 38 5.15 -0.55 -4.48
C PHE A 38 5.77 0.16 -3.27
N VAL A 39 5.85 1.49 -3.33
CA VAL A 39 6.27 2.35 -2.21
C VAL A 39 5.29 3.49 -2.13
N GLY A 40 4.22 3.27 -1.37
CA GLY A 40 3.13 4.22 -1.24
C GLY A 40 3.25 5.10 -0.01
N MET A 41 3.05 6.40 -0.15
CA MET A 41 2.99 7.31 0.99
C MET A 41 1.58 7.33 1.58
N ILE A 42 1.44 7.07 2.88
CA ILE A 42 0.18 7.16 3.62
C ILE A 42 -0.28 8.63 3.68
N SER A 43 -1.40 8.92 3.03
CA SER A 43 -1.84 10.31 2.80
C SER A 43 -3.37 10.50 2.91
N GLY A 44 -4.16 9.42 2.85
CA GLY A 44 -5.62 9.48 2.86
C GLY A 44 -6.27 8.63 3.95
N GLY A 45 -7.56 8.88 4.22
CA GLY A 45 -8.33 8.14 5.22
C GLY A 45 -7.76 8.22 6.64
N LEU A 46 -7.15 9.35 6.98
CA LEU A 46 -6.46 9.60 8.26
C LEU A 46 -7.42 10.14 9.32
N SER A 47 -6.99 10.10 10.58
CA SER A 47 -7.69 10.77 11.68
C SER A 47 -7.75 12.29 11.48
N SER A 48 -8.89 12.92 11.80
CA SER A 48 -9.07 14.37 11.69
C SER A 48 -8.55 15.14 12.90
N ASP A 49 -8.38 14.49 14.05
CA ASP A 49 -8.15 15.13 15.35
C ASP A 49 -7.03 14.46 16.16
N VAL A 50 -6.78 13.17 15.99
CA VAL A 50 -5.68 12.47 16.66
C VAL A 50 -4.40 12.60 15.83
N LYS A 51 -3.37 13.15 16.47
CA LYS A 51 -2.04 13.30 15.88
C LYS A 51 -1.03 12.40 16.59
N ILE A 52 -0.24 11.67 15.81
CA ILE A 52 0.96 10.95 16.24
C ILE A 52 2.16 11.77 15.78
N MET A 53 3.02 12.18 16.71
CA MET A 53 4.19 13.02 16.41
C MET A 53 3.83 14.27 15.60
N GLY A 54 2.70 14.91 15.93
CA GLY A 54 2.22 16.13 15.27
C GLY A 54 1.56 15.91 13.89
N LYS A 55 1.51 14.67 13.37
CA LYS A 55 0.88 14.33 12.10
C LYS A 55 -0.40 13.52 12.29
N PRO A 56 -1.41 13.65 11.43
CA PRO A 56 -2.64 12.85 11.48
C PRO A 56 -2.35 11.34 11.58
N ALA A 57 -3.01 10.67 12.52
CA ALA A 57 -2.84 9.24 12.75
C ALA A 57 -3.45 8.40 11.62
N ALA A 58 -2.79 7.29 11.28
CA ALA A 58 -3.32 6.29 10.35
C ALA A 58 -4.10 5.20 11.11
N VAL A 59 -5.13 4.69 10.46
CA VAL A 59 -6.07 3.69 10.99
C VAL A 59 -6.38 2.67 9.90
N VAL A 60 -7.07 1.59 10.26
CA VAL A 60 -7.66 0.70 9.24
C VAL A 60 -8.57 1.48 8.30
N GLY A 61 -8.36 1.32 7.00
CA GLY A 61 -9.00 2.11 5.94
C GLY A 61 -8.22 3.37 5.52
N SER A 62 -7.13 3.74 6.19
CA SER A 62 -6.21 4.76 5.65
C SER A 62 -5.57 4.27 4.35
N THR A 63 -5.32 5.21 3.44
CA THR A 63 -4.86 4.92 2.09
C THR A 63 -3.47 5.50 1.81
N ALA A 64 -2.77 4.85 0.88
CA ALA A 64 -1.49 5.32 0.37
C ALA A 64 -1.47 5.35 -1.16
N ASP A 65 -0.64 6.23 -1.70
CA ASP A 65 -0.42 6.45 -3.12
C ASP A 65 0.98 5.99 -3.52
N ASN A 66 1.08 5.03 -4.44
CA ASN A 66 2.35 4.54 -4.96
C ASN A 66 3.11 5.68 -5.64
N ASN A 67 4.39 5.86 -5.27
CA ASN A 67 5.22 6.88 -5.89
C ASN A 67 6.68 6.38 -6.03
N PRO A 68 7.21 6.23 -7.27
CA PRO A 68 6.54 6.54 -8.54
C PRO A 68 5.38 5.57 -8.85
N PRO A 69 4.39 5.99 -9.66
CA PRO A 69 3.37 5.08 -10.16
C PRO A 69 3.97 3.93 -10.97
N HIS A 70 3.27 2.80 -10.99
CA HIS A 70 3.60 1.63 -11.80
C HIS A 70 3.68 2.02 -13.28
N ILE A 71 4.79 1.65 -13.90
CA ILE A 71 5.02 1.75 -15.35
C ILE A 71 5.19 0.33 -15.91
N PRO A 72 4.74 0.05 -17.15
CA PRO A 72 4.98 -1.25 -17.77
C PRO A 72 6.50 -1.49 -17.85
N MET A 73 6.97 -2.55 -17.20
CA MET A 73 8.38 -2.93 -17.25
C MET A 73 8.70 -3.68 -18.54
N ALA A 74 9.87 -3.39 -19.12
CA ALA A 74 10.38 -4.14 -20.26
C ALA A 74 10.48 -5.65 -19.90
N PRO A 75 10.11 -6.57 -20.81
CA PRO A 75 9.80 -6.35 -22.23
C PRO A 75 8.34 -5.93 -22.53
N GLY A 76 7.51 -5.77 -21.50
CA GLY A 76 6.13 -5.29 -21.64
C GLY A 76 6.06 -3.82 -22.05
N THR A 77 5.05 -3.46 -22.84
CA THR A 77 4.84 -2.07 -23.32
C THR A 77 3.57 -1.43 -22.76
N THR A 78 2.59 -2.23 -22.36
CA THR A 78 1.35 -1.79 -21.72
C THR A 78 0.95 -2.75 -20.61
N PHE A 79 0.08 -2.33 -19.70
CA PHE A 79 -0.57 -3.24 -18.75
C PHE A 79 -1.80 -3.87 -19.39
N GLN A 80 -2.12 -5.12 -19.00
CA GLN A 80 -3.41 -5.74 -19.33
C GLN A 80 -4.55 -4.99 -18.63
N LYS A 81 -4.33 -4.59 -17.36
CA LYS A 81 -5.22 -3.75 -16.57
C LYS A 81 -4.40 -2.59 -15.98
N PRO A 82 -4.82 -1.32 -16.16
CA PRO A 82 -4.13 -0.19 -15.54
C PRO A 82 -4.06 -0.35 -14.01
N PRO A 83 -2.85 -0.27 -13.40
CA PRO A 83 -2.70 -0.33 -11.94
C PRO A 83 -3.36 0.86 -11.26
N THR A 84 -4.10 0.62 -10.16
CA THR A 84 -4.72 1.73 -9.41
C THR A 84 -3.70 2.56 -8.65
N ASN A 85 -2.50 2.02 -8.37
CA ASN A 85 -1.45 2.67 -7.59
C ASN A 85 -1.88 3.07 -6.18
N LYS A 86 -2.87 2.36 -5.62
CA LYS A 86 -3.39 2.61 -4.27
C LYS A 86 -3.08 1.44 -3.35
N ALA A 87 -2.96 1.77 -2.07
CA ALA A 87 -3.04 0.79 -1.00
C ALA A 87 -4.03 1.24 0.08
N THR A 88 -4.60 0.27 0.79
CA THR A 88 -5.50 0.50 1.92
C THR A 88 -5.10 -0.38 3.09
N ILE A 89 -4.87 0.20 4.26
CA ILE A 89 -4.54 -0.54 5.48
C ILE A 89 -5.72 -1.41 5.91
N GLN A 90 -5.49 -2.71 6.08
CA GLN A 90 -6.52 -3.71 6.40
C GLN A 90 -6.46 -4.19 7.85
N MET A 91 -5.28 -4.13 8.46
CA MET A 91 -5.06 -4.56 9.85
C MET A 91 -4.59 -3.40 10.72
N GLY A 92 -4.85 -3.50 12.02
CA GLY A 92 -4.49 -2.51 13.02
C GLY A 92 -4.38 -3.16 14.39
N SER A 93 -4.29 -2.34 15.43
CA SER A 93 -4.38 -2.76 16.82
C SER A 93 -5.72 -3.46 17.13
N THR A 94 -5.68 -4.51 17.94
CA THR A 94 -6.89 -5.19 18.42
C THR A 94 -7.51 -4.51 19.65
N THR A 95 -6.79 -3.59 20.28
CA THR A 95 -7.19 -2.98 21.56
C THR A 95 -7.22 -1.46 21.54
N VAL A 96 -6.45 -0.82 20.65
CA VAL A 96 -6.38 0.64 20.53
C VAL A 96 -7.13 1.11 19.30
N MET A 97 -8.15 1.92 19.55
CA MET A 97 -8.97 2.54 18.52
C MET A 97 -8.67 4.04 18.43
N ILE A 98 -8.58 4.56 17.20
CA ILE A 98 -8.52 5.99 16.90
C ILE A 98 -9.75 6.31 16.04
N ASN A 99 -10.58 7.25 16.49
CA ASN A 99 -11.88 7.56 15.89
C ASN A 99 -12.75 6.32 15.63
N GLY A 100 -12.76 5.37 16.57
CA GLY A 100 -13.54 4.13 16.47
C GLY A 100 -13.00 3.09 15.48
N LYS A 101 -11.81 3.32 14.91
CA LYS A 101 -11.14 2.38 13.99
C LYS A 101 -9.85 1.84 14.60
N PRO A 102 -9.46 0.58 14.32
CA PRO A 102 -8.17 0.05 14.75
C PRO A 102 -7.01 0.95 14.34
N ALA A 103 -6.18 1.36 15.30
CA ALA A 103 -5.01 2.18 15.03
C ALA A 103 -3.96 1.40 14.23
N ALA A 104 -3.45 1.96 13.14
CA ALA A 104 -2.45 1.30 12.31
C ALA A 104 -1.05 1.41 12.94
N ARG A 105 -0.24 0.38 12.75
CA ARG A 105 1.10 0.21 13.33
C ARG A 105 2.09 -0.30 12.29
N ASN A 106 3.37 -0.18 12.61
CA ASN A 106 4.43 -0.79 11.82
C ASN A 106 4.20 -2.31 11.65
N GLY A 107 4.28 -2.80 10.42
CA GLY A 107 4.09 -4.21 10.07
C GLY A 107 2.64 -4.62 9.82
N ASP A 108 1.66 -3.75 10.08
CA ASP A 108 0.27 -4.04 9.77
C ASP A 108 0.08 -4.19 8.25
N THR A 109 -0.83 -5.08 7.88
CA THR A 109 -1.07 -5.48 6.49
C THR A 109 -1.92 -4.44 5.75
N ALA A 110 -1.56 -4.18 4.50
CA ALA A 110 -2.32 -3.37 3.57
C ALA A 110 -2.62 -4.14 2.27
N MET A 111 -3.79 -3.86 1.71
CA MET A 111 -4.20 -4.29 0.38
C MET A 111 -3.52 -3.40 -0.66
N THR A 112 -2.87 -3.96 -1.67
CA THR A 112 -2.20 -3.23 -2.77
C THR A 112 -2.70 -3.73 -4.13
N CYS A 113 -2.54 -2.89 -5.16
CA CYS A 113 -3.04 -3.17 -6.51
C CYS A 113 -2.28 -4.33 -7.17
N ASN A 114 -2.89 -5.50 -7.24
CA ASN A 114 -2.31 -6.68 -7.87
C ASN A 114 -3.26 -7.18 -8.97
N ASP A 115 -2.72 -7.98 -9.88
CA ASP A 115 -3.48 -8.73 -10.87
C ASP A 115 -3.49 -10.23 -10.50
N PRO A 116 -4.61 -10.93 -10.75
CA PRO A 116 -5.86 -10.44 -11.34
C PRO A 116 -6.75 -9.64 -10.36
N ALA A 117 -6.41 -9.64 -9.07
CA ALA A 117 -7.12 -8.91 -8.03
C ALA A 117 -6.13 -8.35 -7.01
N ASP A 118 -6.53 -7.30 -6.31
CA ASP A 118 -5.75 -6.69 -5.24
C ASP A 118 -5.41 -7.73 -4.15
N LEU A 119 -4.20 -7.64 -3.58
CA LEU A 119 -3.69 -8.61 -2.60
C LEU A 119 -3.21 -7.94 -1.30
N PRO A 120 -3.38 -8.59 -0.13
CA PRO A 120 -2.95 -8.07 1.16
C PRO A 120 -1.46 -8.34 1.41
N VAL A 121 -0.60 -7.93 0.48
CA VAL A 121 0.85 -8.15 0.53
C VAL A 121 1.62 -6.93 1.03
N GLY A 122 0.97 -5.77 1.10
CA GLY A 122 1.58 -4.54 1.59
C GLY A 122 1.84 -4.56 3.09
N LYS A 123 2.93 -3.89 3.49
CA LYS A 123 3.32 -3.71 4.90
C LYS A 123 3.52 -2.25 5.21
N VAL A 124 2.87 -1.80 6.27
CA VAL A 124 3.10 -0.46 6.84
C VAL A 124 4.52 -0.38 7.39
N VAL A 125 5.27 0.63 6.98
CA VAL A 125 6.59 1.00 7.50
C VAL A 125 6.43 2.31 8.24
N ALA A 126 6.35 2.21 9.57
CA ALA A 126 6.15 3.35 10.45
C ALA A 126 7.33 3.50 11.42
N VAL A 127 7.76 4.73 11.62
CA VAL A 127 8.82 5.09 12.57
C VAL A 127 8.30 6.14 13.55
N GLY A 128 8.64 6.03 14.83
CA GLY A 128 8.21 7.00 15.82
C GLY A 128 8.40 6.53 17.26
N THR A 129 8.09 7.41 18.20
CA THR A 129 8.20 7.16 19.65
C THR A 129 6.86 6.80 20.30
N VAL A 130 5.74 6.95 19.58
CA VAL A 130 4.42 6.50 20.05
C VAL A 130 4.27 5.04 19.67
N MET A 131 4.11 4.18 20.68
CA MET A 131 3.99 2.74 20.52
C MET A 131 2.55 2.29 20.85
N ILE A 132 1.92 1.54 19.95
CA ILE A 132 0.56 1.02 20.11
C ILE A 132 0.60 -0.51 20.21
N GLY A 133 -0.16 -1.05 21.17
CA GLY A 133 -0.30 -2.49 21.43
C GLY A 133 -1.11 -3.23 20.39
#